data_AF-A0A3D2Q2J6-F1
#
_entry.id   AF-A0A3D2Q2J6-F1
#
_cell.length_a   1.000
_cell.length_b   1.000
_cell.length_c   1.000
_cell.angle_alpha   90.00
_cell.angle_beta   90.00
_cell.angle_gamma   90.00
#
_symmetry.space_group_name_H-M   'P 1'
#
loop_
_entity.id
_entity.type
_entity.pdbx_description
1 polymer ?
#
loop_
_entity_poly.entity_id
_entity_poly.type
_entity_poly.pdbx_seq_one_letter_code
_entity_poly.pdbx_strand_id
1 'polypeptide(L)' 'VNSLLKLGQMVVNHPEIQELDINPLLVMPKGVLALDARLSIEL' A
#
# COMPACT_ATOMS: atom_id res chain seq x y z
N VAL A 1 11.92 3.02 -3.70
CA VAL A 1 11.10 3.85 -4.61
C VAL A 1 10.06 3.03 -5.37
N ASN A 2 10.42 2.00 -6.14
CA ASN A 2 9.47 1.22 -6.96
C ASN A 2 8.23 0.67 -6.23
N SER A 3 8.34 0.22 -4.99
CA SER A 3 7.20 -0.34 -4.26
C SER A 3 6.11 0.69 -3.96
N LEU A 4 6.49 1.93 -3.64
CA LEU A 4 5.52 3.01 -3.38
C LEU A 4 4.80 3.45 -4.67
N LEU A 5 5.52 3.49 -5.80
CA LEU A 5 4.89 3.78 -7.09
C LEU A 5 3.90 2.69 -7.51
N LYS A 6 4.26 1.41 -7.32
CA LYS A 6 3.35 0.29 -7.59
C LYS A 6 2.13 0.31 -6.67
N LEU A 7 2.32 0.67 -5.39
CA LEU A 7 1.23 0.83 -4.43
C LEU A 7 0.30 1.97 -4.83
N GLY A 8 0.85 3.12 -5.21
CA GLY A 8 0.08 4.26 -5.72
C GLY A 8 -0.71 3.88 -6.98
N GLN A 9 -0.10 3.16 -7.92
CA GLN A 9 -0.79 2.68 -9.11
C GLN A 9 -1.92 1.70 -8.79
N MET A 10 -1.74 0.82 -7.80
CA MET A 10 -2.80 -0.07 -7.32
C MET A 10 -3.98 0.74 -6.80
N VAL A 11 -3.75 1.74 -5.94
CA VAL A 11 -4.83 2.60 -5.42
C VAL A 11 -5.54 3.35 -6.54
N VAL A 12 -4.81 3.90 -7.52
CA VAL A 12 -5.40 4.56 -8.70
C VAL A 12 -6.28 3.61 -9.52
N ASN A 13 -5.91 2.34 -9.61
CA ASN A 13 -6.66 1.33 -10.38
C ASN A 13 -7.90 0.79 -9.65
N HIS A 14 -8.05 1.08 -8.36
CA HIS A 14 -9.11 0.60 -7.47
C HIS A 14 -9.78 1.78 -6.78
N PRO A 15 -10.65 2.54 -7.48
CA PRO A 15 -11.29 3.75 -6.97
C PRO A 15 -12.19 3.50 -5.74
N GLU A 16 -12.59 2.26 -5.49
CA GLU A 16 -13.30 1.85 -4.28
C GLU A 16 -12.46 2.02 -3.00
N ILE A 17 -11.13 2.09 -3.11
CA ILE A 17 -10.23 2.30 -1.97
C ILE A 17 -10.28 3.75 -1.54
N GLN A 18 -10.89 3.99 -0.38
CA GLN A 18 -11.01 5.30 0.26
C GLN A 18 -9.75 5.66 1.05
N GLU A 19 -9.17 4.69 1.74
CA GLU A 19 -8.00 4.87 2.60
C GLU A 19 -7.12 3.62 2.56
N LEU A 20 -5.81 3.83 2.48
CA LEU A 20 -4.79 2.80 2.62
C LEU A 20 -3.71 3.32 3.57
N ASP A 21 -3.54 2.63 4.70
CA ASP A 21 -2.49 2.89 5.67
C ASP A 21 -1.62 1.63 5.83
N ILE A 22 -0.31 1.80 5.73
CA ILE A 22 0.66 0.73 5.97
C ILE A 22 1.59 1.19 7.09
N ASN A 23 1.43 0.57 8.25
CA ASN A 23 2.27 0.88 9.41
C ASN A 23 2.37 -0.34 10.34
N PRO A 24 3.53 -1.02 10.45
CA PRO A 24 4.84 -0.63 9.90
C PRO A 24 5.15 -1.19 8.49
N LEU A 25 5.86 -0.39 7.68
CA LEU A 25 6.51 -0.83 6.44
C LEU A 25 7.99 -1.15 6.73
N LEU A 26 8.32 -2.44 6.79
CA LEU A 26 9.68 -2.89 7.02
C LEU A 26 10.51 -2.81 5.72
N VAL A 27 11.61 -2.07 5.75
CA VAL A 27 12.59 -2.02 4.65
C VAL A 27 13.71 -3.02 4.93
N MET A 28 14.03 -3.85 3.93
CA MET A 28 15.05 -4.88 4.01
C MET A 28 16.06 -4.71 2.86
N PRO A 29 17.25 -5.35 2.94
CA PRO A 29 18.22 -5.32 1.84
C PRO A 29 17.64 -5.77 0.49
N LYS A 30 16.61 -6.63 0.50
CA LYS A 30 15.88 -7.10 -0.68
C LYS A 30 14.41 -6.72 -0.65
N GLY A 31 14.13 -5.42 -0.71
CA GLY A 31 12.77 -4.89 -0.90
C GLY A 31 12.11 -4.42 0.39
N VAL A 32 10.77 -4.50 0.42
CA VAL A 32 9.95 -4.02 1.54
C VAL A 32 8.86 -5.03 1.88
N LEU A 33 8.45 -5.07 3.14
CA LEU A 33 7.37 -5.89 3.66
C LEU A 33 6.40 -5.02 4.47
N ALA A 34 5.13 -4.98 4.07
CA ALA A 34 4.07 -4.42 4.90
C ALA A 34 3.75 -5.44 6.00
N LEU A 35 4.07 -5.12 7.25
CA LEU A 35 3.82 -6.01 8.39
C LEU A 35 2.37 -5.92 8.87
N ASP A 36 1.77 -4.74 8.69
CA ASP A 36 0.37 -4.47 8.91
C ASP A 36 -0.13 -3.52 7.82
N ALA A 37 -1.42 -3.63 7.48
CA ALA A 37 -2.08 -2.76 6.53
C ALA A 37 -3.57 -2.66 6.85
N ARG A 38 -4.10 -1.44 6.79
CA ARG A 38 -5.52 -1.14 6.92
C ARG A 38 -6.03 -0.56 5.61
N LEU A 39 -7.19 -1.05 5.18
CA LEU A 39 -7.85 -0.63 3.95
C LEU A 39 -9.31 -0.32 4.27
N SER A 40 -9.77 0.85 3.83
CA SER A 40 -11.18 1.21 3.83
C SER A 40 -11.70 1.21 2.39
N ILE A 41 -12.89 0.63 2.18
CA ILE A 41 -13.54 0.54 0.88
C ILE A 41 -14.96 1.14 0.95
N GLU A 42 -15.38 1.81 -0.11
CA GLU A 42 -16.79 2.21 -0.31
C GLU A 42 -17.38 1.43 -1.50
N LEU A 43 -18.57 0.85 -1.32
CA LEU A 43 -19.25 -0.01 -2.29
C LEU A 43 -20.48 0.68 -2.90
#